data_AF-C8ZC89-F1
#
_entry.id   AF-C8ZC89-F1
#
_cell.length_a   1.000
_cell.length_b   1.000
_cell.length_c   1.000
_cell.angle_alpha   90.00
_cell.angle_beta   90.00
_cell.angle_gamma   90.00
#
_symmetry.space_group_name_H-M   'P 1'
#
loop_
_entity.id
_entity.type
_entity.pdbx_description
1 polymer ?
#
loop_
_entity_poly.entity_id
_entity_poly.type
_entity_poly.pdbx_seq_one_letter_code
_entity_poly.pdbx_strand_id
1 'polypeptide(L)'
;MIETAIYGKTVDDQSRCVHWHLPKDVIAIRFKCCDKYYACFECHQELSSHPLEKYDLLDDANKHLIICGVCRHEMTFAEYYDYNSNLICPNCRSPFNPGCKLHYHLYFQNPPPAMC
;
A
#
# COMPACT_ATOMS: atom_id res chain seq x y z
N MET A 1 3.10 -7.13 -21.79
CA MET A 1 2.73 -6.19 -20.72
C MET A 1 3.57 -6.57 -19.52
N ILE A 2 4.37 -5.65 -19.00
CA ILE A 2 5.21 -5.91 -17.82
C ILE A 2 4.28 -5.80 -16.62
N GLU A 3 4.07 -6.90 -15.90
CA GLU A 3 3.28 -6.90 -14.67
C GLU A 3 4.00 -6.07 -13.60
N THR A 4 3.29 -5.16 -12.92
CA THR A 4 3.86 -4.34 -11.84
C THR A 4 4.27 -5.25 -10.68
N ALA A 5 5.57 -5.32 -10.40
CA ALA A 5 6.12 -6.19 -9.37
C ALA A 5 5.85 -5.68 -7.95
N ILE A 6 5.55 -6.61 -7.03
CA ILE A 6 5.49 -6.36 -5.59
C ILE A 6 6.69 -7.03 -4.93
N TYR A 7 7.43 -6.25 -4.15
CA TYR A 7 8.61 -6.69 -3.43
C TYR A 7 8.29 -6.99 -1.96
N GLY A 8 9.03 -7.92 -1.37
CA GLY A 8 8.89 -8.27 0.04
C GLY A 8 9.28 -9.70 0.29
N LYS A 9 9.36 -10.07 1.58
CA LYS A 9 9.38 -11.46 2.01
C LYS A 9 7.95 -12.01 1.94
N THR A 10 7.42 -12.08 0.71
CA THR A 10 6.03 -12.47 0.48
C THR A 10 5.81 -13.94 0.77
N VAL A 11 4.63 -14.27 1.27
CA VAL A 11 4.20 -15.66 1.55
C VAL A 11 3.22 -16.19 0.51
N ASP A 12 2.77 -15.32 -0.40
CA ASP A 12 1.96 -15.63 -1.57
C ASP A 12 2.15 -14.56 -2.66
N ASP A 13 1.40 -14.70 -3.76
CA ASP A 13 1.41 -13.73 -4.86
C ASP A 13 0.51 -12.51 -4.60
N GLN A 14 -0.25 -12.49 -3.50
CA GLN A 14 -1.26 -11.49 -3.17
C GLN A 14 -0.77 -10.42 -2.19
N SER A 15 0.54 -10.18 -2.18
CA SER A 15 1.26 -9.19 -1.35
C SER A 15 1.32 -9.47 0.16
N ARG A 16 0.79 -10.58 0.66
CA ARG A 16 0.95 -10.94 2.07
C ARG A 16 2.42 -11.26 2.33
N CYS A 17 2.93 -10.90 3.50
CA CYS A 17 4.31 -11.15 3.87
C CYS A 17 4.44 -11.79 5.25
N VAL A 18 5.66 -12.18 5.60
CA VAL A 18 5.98 -12.77 6.91
C VAL A 18 5.58 -11.87 8.10
N HIS A 19 5.49 -10.55 7.89
CA HIS A 19 5.08 -9.58 8.91
C HIS A 19 3.54 -9.41 8.99
N TRP A 20 2.85 -9.37 7.84
CA TRP A 20 1.40 -9.11 7.73
C TRP A 20 0.76 -10.06 6.72
N HIS A 21 -0.09 -10.98 7.18
CA HIS A 21 -0.64 -12.07 6.37
C HIS A 21 -2.07 -12.50 6.76
N LEU A 22 -2.86 -11.60 7.36
CA LEU A 22 -4.29 -11.80 7.45
C LEU A 22 -4.90 -11.83 6.02
N PRO A 23 -6.08 -12.46 5.84
CA PRO A 23 -6.71 -12.56 4.51
C PRO A 23 -6.91 -11.23 3.78
N LYS A 24 -6.96 -10.11 4.51
CA LYS A 24 -7.16 -8.76 3.98
C LYS A 24 -5.87 -7.96 3.78
N ASP A 25 -4.70 -8.53 4.11
CA ASP A 25 -3.38 -7.89 3.94
C ASP A 25 -2.91 -8.02 2.49
N VAL A 26 -3.76 -7.58 1.56
CA VAL A 26 -3.60 -7.78 0.12
C VAL A 26 -3.41 -6.47 -0.64
N ILE A 27 -2.81 -5.48 0.02
CA ILE A 27 -2.28 -4.27 -0.61
C ILE A 27 -0.76 -4.24 -0.48
N ALA A 28 -0.11 -3.60 -1.44
CA ALA A 28 1.26 -3.11 -1.29
C ALA A 28 1.31 -1.60 -1.53
N ILE A 29 2.34 -0.97 -0.99
CA ILE A 29 2.48 0.50 -1.00
C ILE A 29 3.72 0.88 -1.80
N ARG A 30 3.60 1.87 -2.69
CA ARG A 30 4.72 2.45 -3.42
C ARG A 30 5.55 3.31 -2.47
N PHE A 31 6.86 3.15 -2.47
CA PHE A 31 7.76 3.91 -1.60
C PHE A 31 8.39 5.07 -2.35
N LYS A 32 8.32 6.29 -1.78
CA LYS A 32 8.82 7.51 -2.43
C LYS A 32 10.30 7.47 -2.76
N CYS A 33 11.09 6.89 -1.87
CA CYS A 33 12.54 6.82 -2.00
C CYS A 33 13.03 5.91 -3.16
N CYS A 34 12.21 5.02 -3.71
CA CYS A 34 12.65 4.10 -4.77
C CYS A 34 11.62 3.74 -5.84
N ASP A 35 10.41 4.29 -5.78
CA ASP A 35 9.30 4.08 -6.74
C ASP A 35 8.87 2.61 -6.92
N LYS A 36 9.11 1.78 -5.89
CA LYS A 36 8.75 0.34 -5.88
C LYS A 36 7.60 0.07 -4.91
N TYR A 37 6.77 -0.90 -5.27
CA TYR A 37 5.74 -1.43 -4.37
C TYR A 37 6.33 -2.47 -3.44
N TYR A 38 6.25 -2.25 -2.12
CA TYR A 38 6.57 -3.27 -1.13
C TYR A 38 5.33 -3.71 -0.38
N ALA A 39 5.27 -5.01 -0.04
CA ALA A 39 4.21 -5.61 0.76
C ALA A 39 3.96 -4.87 2.08
N CYS A 40 5.03 -4.42 2.75
CA CYS A 40 4.95 -3.59 3.94
C CYS A 40 6.24 -2.78 4.17
N PHE A 41 6.20 -1.89 5.16
CA PHE A 41 7.33 -1.13 5.67
C PHE A 41 8.52 -1.97 6.13
N GLU A 42 8.29 -3.02 6.91
CA GLU A 42 9.37 -3.87 7.42
C GLU A 42 10.07 -4.63 6.29
N CYS A 43 9.31 -5.13 5.32
CA CYS A 43 9.86 -5.70 4.09
C CYS A 43 10.75 -4.71 3.34
N HIS A 44 10.36 -3.44 3.25
CA HIS A 44 11.21 -2.42 2.64
C HIS A 44 12.49 -2.21 3.46
N GLN A 45 12.41 -2.06 4.79
CA GLN A 45 13.59 -1.86 5.64
C GLN A 45 14.59 -3.02 5.56
N GLU A 46 14.11 -4.25 5.44
CA GLU A 46 14.96 -5.43 5.38
C GLU A 46 15.59 -5.65 4.00
N LEU A 47 14.97 -5.18 2.93
CA LEU A 47 15.37 -5.45 1.54
C LEU A 47 15.97 -4.25 0.81
N SER A 48 15.96 -3.06 1.43
CA SER A 48 16.57 -1.85 0.89
C SER A 48 17.66 -1.33 1.82
N SER A 49 18.58 -0.54 1.27
CA SER A 49 19.73 0.01 1.98
C SER A 49 19.67 1.54 2.11
N HIS A 50 18.51 2.14 1.86
CA HIS A 50 18.30 3.59 1.84
C HIS A 50 17.21 4.01 2.82
N PRO A 51 17.26 5.24 3.34
CA PRO A 51 16.25 5.74 4.25
C PRO A 51 14.87 5.80 3.57
N LEU A 52 13.82 5.87 4.40
CA LEU A 52 12.48 6.14 3.93
C LEU A 52 12.31 7.61 3.55
N GLU A 53 11.44 7.81 2.57
CA GLU A 53 10.82 9.09 2.28
C GLU A 53 9.30 8.92 2.27
N LYS A 54 8.60 9.96 2.70
CA LYS A 54 7.13 9.97 2.77
C LYS A 54 6.56 10.81 1.63
N TYR A 55 5.50 10.34 1.01
CA TYR A 55 4.70 11.17 0.11
C TYR A 55 3.93 12.21 0.92
N ASP A 56 3.77 13.41 0.38
CA ASP A 56 2.82 14.39 0.92
C ASP A 56 1.52 14.21 0.15
N LEU A 57 0.43 13.81 0.80
CA LEU A 57 -0.82 13.53 0.10
C LEU A 57 -1.46 14.78 -0.51
N LEU A 58 -1.02 15.99 -0.15
CA LEU A 58 -1.44 17.22 -0.80
C LEU A 58 -0.70 17.42 -2.13
N ASP A 59 0.61 17.17 -2.17
CA ASP A 59 1.46 17.38 -3.36
C ASP A 59 1.45 16.16 -4.31
N ASP A 60 1.27 14.97 -3.77
CA ASP A 60 1.37 13.68 -4.45
C ASP A 60 -0.01 13.03 -4.71
N ALA A 61 -1.10 13.80 -4.67
CA ALA A 61 -2.49 13.31 -4.70
C ALA A 61 -2.83 12.40 -5.90
N ASN A 62 -2.23 12.67 -7.06
CA ASN A 62 -2.47 11.93 -8.31
C ASN A 62 -1.52 10.74 -8.53
N LYS A 63 -0.61 10.48 -7.59
CA LYS A 63 0.29 9.32 -7.69
C LYS A 63 -0.46 8.05 -7.35
N HIS A 64 -0.25 6.99 -8.12
CA HIS A 64 -0.70 5.67 -7.72
C HIS A 64 0.22 5.15 -6.62
N LEU A 65 -0.26 5.17 -5.38
CA LEU A 65 0.52 4.87 -4.18
C LEU A 65 0.22 3.48 -3.64
N ILE A 66 -0.91 2.89 -4.03
CA ILE A 66 -1.39 1.61 -3.53
C ILE A 66 -1.58 0.67 -4.72
N ILE A 67 -1.21 -0.60 -4.57
CA ILE A 67 -1.52 -1.63 -5.55
C ILE A 67 -2.26 -2.78 -4.88
N CYS A 68 -3.30 -3.29 -5.53
CA CYS A 68 -3.98 -4.51 -5.08
C CYS A 68 -3.11 -5.73 -5.37
N GLY A 69 -2.73 -6.48 -4.34
CA GLY A 69 -1.98 -7.72 -4.48
C GLY A 69 -2.72 -8.80 -5.28
N VAL A 70 -4.06 -8.79 -5.27
CA VAL A 70 -4.89 -9.80 -5.95
C VAL A 70 -4.96 -9.60 -7.46
N CYS A 71 -5.10 -8.35 -7.93
CA CYS A 71 -5.34 -8.07 -9.34
C CYS A 71 -4.39 -7.05 -9.97
N ARG A 72 -3.38 -6.59 -9.22
CA ARG A 72 -2.38 -5.59 -9.63
C ARG A 72 -2.94 -4.22 -10.03
N HIS A 73 -4.20 -3.93 -9.73
CA HIS A 73 -4.77 -2.60 -9.96
C HIS A 73 -4.06 -1.57 -9.07
N GLU A 74 -3.37 -0.62 -9.70
CA GLU A 74 -2.74 0.53 -9.05
C GLU A 74 -3.79 1.61 -8.80
N MET A 75 -3.75 2.22 -7.63
CA MET A 75 -4.73 3.19 -7.12
C MET A 75 -3.99 4.38 -6.53
N THR A 76 -4.54 5.57 -6.75
CA THR A 76 -4.24 6.74 -5.94
C THR A 76 -4.65 6.51 -4.48
N PHE A 77 -4.10 7.30 -3.56
CA PHE A 77 -4.53 7.21 -2.17
C PHE A 77 -6.02 7.58 -2.03
N ALA A 78 -6.53 8.52 -2.85
CA ALA A 78 -7.94 8.90 -2.84
C ALA A 78 -8.87 7.74 -3.24
N GLU A 79 -8.53 6.98 -4.28
CA GLU A 79 -9.30 5.79 -4.71
C GLU A 79 -9.27 4.68 -3.67
N TYR A 80 -8.14 4.51 -2.97
CA TYR A 80 -8.00 3.53 -1.88
C TYR A 80 -8.74 3.94 -0.60
N TYR A 81 -8.69 5.22 -0.23
CA TYR A 81 -9.16 5.73 1.06
C TYR A 81 -10.61 6.27 1.02
N ASP A 82 -11.24 6.41 -0.16
CA ASP A 82 -12.58 7.00 -0.28
C ASP A 82 -13.50 6.51 0.84
N TYR A 83 -13.97 7.46 1.66
CA TYR A 83 -14.76 7.23 2.87
C TYR A 83 -16.00 6.38 2.61
N ASN A 84 -16.46 6.30 1.36
CA ASN A 84 -17.62 5.51 0.95
C ASN A 84 -17.26 4.10 0.43
N SER A 85 -15.98 3.79 0.21
CA SER A 85 -15.53 2.65 -0.61
C SER A 85 -15.56 1.28 0.08
N ASN A 86 -15.98 1.16 1.34
CA ASN A 86 -15.90 -0.09 2.12
C ASN A 86 -14.48 -0.72 2.21
N LEU A 87 -13.41 0.01 1.82
CA LEU A 87 -12.05 -0.49 1.70
C LEU A 87 -11.98 -1.79 0.89
N ILE A 88 -12.39 -1.71 -0.38
CA ILE A 88 -12.30 -2.80 -1.34
C ILE A 88 -11.57 -2.34 -2.60
N CYS A 89 -10.96 -3.28 -3.32
CA CYS A 89 -10.40 -2.98 -4.64
C CYS A 89 -11.52 -2.56 -5.62
N PRO A 90 -11.44 -1.41 -6.31
CA PRO A 90 -12.46 -1.00 -7.27
C PRO A 90 -12.50 -1.93 -8.50
N ASN A 91 -11.42 -2.66 -8.78
CA ASN A 91 -11.33 -3.59 -9.91
C ASN A 91 -11.85 -5.00 -9.57
N CYS A 92 -11.27 -5.67 -8.55
CA CYS A 92 -11.61 -7.06 -8.23
C CYS A 92 -12.51 -7.23 -6.98
N ARG A 93 -12.86 -6.14 -6.30
CA ARG A 93 -13.68 -6.11 -5.07
C ARG A 93 -13.14 -6.91 -3.88
N SER A 94 -11.86 -7.28 -3.91
CA SER A 94 -11.21 -7.91 -2.76
C SER A 94 -11.18 -6.93 -1.57
N PRO A 95 -11.49 -7.38 -0.35
CA PRO A 95 -11.47 -6.53 0.83
C PRO A 95 -10.04 -6.22 1.29
N PHE A 96 -9.81 -4.98 1.69
CA PHE A 96 -8.55 -4.53 2.27
C PHE A 96 -8.65 -4.42 3.80
N ASN A 97 -7.50 -4.45 4.47
CA ASN A 97 -7.43 -4.40 5.91
C ASN A 97 -7.60 -2.95 6.43
N PRO A 98 -8.67 -2.61 7.17
CA PRO A 98 -8.84 -1.29 7.77
C PRO A 98 -7.74 -0.93 8.78
N GLY A 99 -7.04 -1.92 9.34
CA GLY A 99 -5.91 -1.72 10.23
C GLY A 99 -4.70 -1.04 9.57
N CYS A 100 -4.59 -1.06 8.24
CA CYS A 100 -3.50 -0.39 7.52
C CYS A 100 -3.40 1.11 7.84
N LYS A 101 -4.52 1.75 8.23
CA LYS A 101 -4.55 3.17 8.63
C LYS A 101 -3.68 3.51 9.83
N LEU A 102 -3.45 2.54 10.72
CA LEU A 102 -2.58 2.71 11.89
C LEU A 102 -1.12 2.99 11.48
N HIS A 103 -0.75 2.60 10.26
CA HIS A 103 0.60 2.71 9.72
C HIS A 103 0.77 3.83 8.68
N TYR A 104 -0.26 4.60 8.33
CA TYR A 104 -0.16 5.65 7.30
C TYR A 104 0.95 6.66 7.60
N HIS A 105 1.18 6.96 8.87
CA HIS A 105 2.25 7.86 9.31
C HIS A 105 3.65 7.39 8.90
N LEU A 106 3.87 6.12 8.53
CA LEU A 106 5.15 5.61 8.03
C LEU A 106 5.38 5.96 6.55
N TYR A 107 4.31 6.11 5.76
CA TYR A 107 4.37 6.28 4.30
C TYR A 107 4.01 7.71 3.85
N PHE A 108 3.21 8.41 4.65
CA PHE A 108 2.54 9.64 4.24
C PHE A 108 2.72 10.77 5.26
N GLN A 109 2.94 11.98 4.75
CA GLN A 109 2.70 13.24 5.43
C GLN A 109 1.25 13.67 5.18
N ASN A 110 0.65 14.36 6.15
CA ASN A 110 -0.75 14.80 6.11
C ASN A 110 -1.78 13.69 5.77
N PRO A 111 -1.66 12.45 6.34
CA PRO A 111 -2.70 11.46 6.15
C PRO A 111 -4.03 11.98 6.73
N PRO A 112 -5.18 11.58 6.15
CA PRO A 112 -6.47 11.90 6.74
C PRO A 112 -6.49 11.48 8.22
N PRO A 113 -7.12 12.28 9.10
CA PRO A 113 -7.19 11.93 10.52
C PRO A 113 -7.84 10.57 10.67
N ALA A 114 -7.26 9.71 11.52
CA ALA A 114 -7.90 8.48 11.92
C ALA A 114 -9.24 8.86 12.57
N MET A 115 -10.36 8.64 11.87
CA MET A 115 -11.67 8.86 12.47
C MET A 115 -11.78 7.97 13.71
N CYS A 116 -12.06 8.64 14.82
CA CYS A 116 -12.40 8.06 16.12
C CYS A 116 -13.71 7.27 16.05
#